data_AF-A0A495LPA2-F1
#
_entry.id   AF-A0A495LPA2-F1
#
_cell.length_a   1.000
_cell.length_b   1.000
_cell.length_c   1.000
_cell.angle_alpha   90.00
_cell.angle_beta   90.00
_cell.angle_gamma   90.00
#
_symmetry.space_group_name_H-M   'P 1'
#
loop_
_entity.id
_entity.type
_entity.pdbx_description
1 polymer ?
#
loop_
_entity_poly.entity_id
_entity_poly.type
_entity_poly.pdbx_seq_one_letter_code
_entity_poly.pdbx_strand_id
1 'polypeptide(L)'
;MNFVNVGKYAYIKINLFVEFYLVDNQDKKSVLVNFGGNLRQLRLAKGFSQEQLANELGVEISQISRIERGIINTSVTTLYAISKALKIDVSELFVFDTP
;
A
#
# COMPACT_ATOMS: atom_id res chain seq x y z
N MET A 1 -38.61 34.30 9.83
CA MET A 1 -37.62 33.42 10.50
C MET A 1 -37.30 32.30 9.51
N ASN A 2 -36.11 32.31 8.91
CA ASN A 2 -35.78 31.50 7.72
C ASN A 2 -35.43 30.05 8.09
N PHE A 3 -36.44 29.17 8.13
CA PHE A 3 -36.30 27.74 8.43
C PHE A 3 -35.66 26.91 7.29
N VAL A 4 -35.29 27.53 6.18
CA VAL A 4 -34.80 26.84 4.96
C VAL A 4 -33.36 26.30 5.10
N ASN A 5 -32.60 26.77 6.10
CA ASN A 5 -31.16 26.47 6.18
C ASN A 5 -30.83 25.19 6.98
N VAL A 6 -31.63 24.84 7.99
CA VAL A 6 -31.29 23.75 8.93
C VAL A 6 -31.25 22.37 8.24
N GLY A 7 -32.16 22.12 7.30
CA GLY A 7 -32.20 20.87 6.54
C GLY A 7 -31.01 20.68 5.60
N LYS A 8 -30.52 21.76 4.99
CA LYS A 8 -29.33 21.73 4.13
C LYS A 8 -28.06 21.45 4.94
N TYR A 9 -27.92 22.07 6.11
CA TYR A 9 -26.82 21.80 7.04
C TYR A 9 -26.84 20.37 7.59
N ALA A 10 -28.02 19.84 7.94
CA ALA A 10 -28.16 18.46 8.39
C ALA A 10 -27.81 17.47 7.26
N TYR A 11 -28.28 17.71 6.05
CA TYR A 11 -27.95 16.89 4.87
C TYR A 11 -26.45 16.92 4.54
N ILE A 12 -25.82 18.10 4.59
CA ILE A 12 -24.36 18.24 4.40
C ILE A 12 -23.60 17.52 5.51
N LYS A 13 -24.00 17.65 6.78
CA LYS A 13 -23.35 16.91 7.87
C LYS A 13 -23.53 15.40 7.76
N ILE A 14 -24.72 14.93 7.38
CA ILE A 14 -24.99 13.51 7.17
C ILE A 14 -24.16 12.98 6.01
N ASN A 15 -24.14 13.67 4.86
CA ASN A 15 -23.30 13.27 3.74
C ASN A 15 -21.81 13.33 4.06
N LEU A 16 -21.33 14.36 4.76
CA LEU A 16 -19.93 14.46 5.19
C LEU A 16 -19.57 13.33 6.17
N PHE A 17 -20.49 12.98 7.07
CA PHE A 17 -20.30 11.88 8.01
C PHE A 17 -20.33 10.52 7.29
N VAL A 18 -21.21 10.35 6.30
CA VAL A 18 -21.31 9.14 5.47
C VAL A 18 -20.08 9.00 4.58
N GLU A 19 -19.64 10.06 3.89
CA GLU A 19 -18.40 10.08 3.11
C GLU A 19 -17.18 9.74 3.97
N PHE A 20 -17.11 10.28 5.19
CA PHE A 20 -16.01 10.01 6.12
C PHE A 20 -16.06 8.59 6.72
N TYR A 21 -17.26 8.05 6.98
CA TYR A 21 -17.46 6.70 7.53
C TYR A 21 -17.28 5.60 6.48
N LEU A 22 -17.54 5.93 5.20
CA LEU A 22 -17.28 5.10 4.03
C LEU A 22 -15.84 5.26 3.50
N VAL A 23 -14.99 6.07 4.14
CA VAL A 23 -13.54 5.98 3.93
C VAL A 23 -13.16 4.58 4.37
N ASP A 24 -13.05 3.74 3.35
CA ASP A 24 -12.76 2.33 3.35
C ASP A 24 -11.81 1.98 4.51
N ASN A 25 -12.34 1.28 5.52
CA ASN A 25 -11.49 0.59 6.48
C ASN A 25 -10.86 -0.59 5.73
N GLN A 26 -9.96 -0.29 4.78
CA GLN A 26 -9.18 -1.32 4.13
C GLN A 26 -8.51 -2.10 5.22
N ASP A 27 -8.77 -3.41 5.23
CA ASP A 27 -8.08 -4.31 6.14
C ASP A 27 -6.59 -4.09 5.90
N LYS A 28 -5.92 -3.46 6.86
CA LYS A 28 -4.48 -3.15 6.78
C LYS A 28 -3.68 -4.38 6.38
N LYS A 29 -4.16 -5.58 6.75
CA LYS A 29 -3.56 -6.84 6.36
C LYS A 29 -3.70 -7.13 4.86
N SER A 30 -4.87 -6.91 4.25
CA SER A 30 -5.09 -7.15 2.83
C SER A 30 -4.19 -6.27 1.96
N VAL A 31 -4.06 -4.98 2.30
CA VAL A 31 -3.15 -4.04 1.62
C VAL A 31 -1.71 -4.55 1.64
N LEU A 32 -1.22 -4.99 2.80
CA LEU A 32 0.15 -5.52 2.92
C LEU A 32 0.36 -6.82 2.14
N VAL A 33 -0.66 -7.68 2.08
CA VAL A 33 -0.60 -8.94 1.32
C VAL A 33 -0.57 -8.66 -0.18
N ASN A 34 -1.42 -7.76 -0.69
CA ASN A 34 -1.47 -7.40 -2.10
C ASN A 34 -0.19 -6.68 -2.54
N PHE A 35 0.29 -5.74 -1.72
CA PHE A 35 1.59 -5.11 -1.90
C PHE A 35 2.72 -6.14 -1.97
N GLY A 36 2.77 -7.07 -1.02
CA GLY A 36 3.80 -8.11 -0.97
C GLY A 36 3.76 -9.04 -2.18
N GLY A 37 2.56 -9.38 -2.64
CA GLY A 37 2.34 -10.14 -3.87
C GLY A 37 2.86 -9.41 -5.10
N ASN A 38 2.56 -8.13 -5.26
CA ASN A 38 3.05 -7.31 -6.36
C ASN A 38 4.58 -7.19 -6.36
N LEU A 39 5.18 -6.90 -5.19
CA LEU A 39 6.64 -6.87 -5.05
C LEU A 39 7.29 -8.19 -5.50
N ARG A 40 6.70 -9.33 -5.13
CA ARG A 40 7.19 -10.64 -5.56
C ARG A 40 7.15 -10.79 -7.08
N GLN A 41 6.08 -10.36 -7.74
CA GLN A 41 5.97 -10.42 -9.20
C GLN A 41 7.03 -9.54 -9.88
N LEU A 42 7.17 -8.29 -9.44
CA LEU A 42 8.17 -7.37 -9.96
C LEU A 42 9.60 -7.90 -9.76
N ARG A 43 9.90 -8.45 -8.58
CA ARG A 43 11.21 -9.04 -8.27
C ARG A 43 11.53 -10.21 -9.21
N LEU A 44 10.57 -11.12 -9.40
CA LEU A 44 10.75 -12.27 -10.30
C LEU A 44 10.88 -11.83 -11.76
N ALA A 45 10.09 -10.84 -12.21
CA ALA A 45 10.17 -10.30 -13.56
C ALA A 45 11.54 -9.65 -13.86
N LYS A 46 12.21 -9.10 -12.84
CA LYS A 46 13.58 -8.57 -12.93
C LYS A 46 14.66 -9.64 -12.74
N GLY A 47 14.30 -10.89 -12.51
CA GLY A 47 15.25 -12.02 -12.38
C GLY A 47 15.94 -12.12 -11.03
N PHE A 48 15.43 -11.47 -9.98
CA PHE A 48 16.03 -11.50 -8.64
C PHE A 48 15.44 -12.65 -7.80
N SER A 49 16.30 -13.38 -7.10
CA SER A 49 15.92 -14.17 -5.92
C SER A 49 15.68 -13.24 -4.71
N GLN A 50 15.03 -13.75 -3.66
CA GLN A 50 14.87 -12.98 -2.41
C GLN A 50 16.24 -12.62 -1.82
N GLU A 51 17.19 -13.56 -1.88
CA GLU A 51 18.58 -13.37 -1.42
C GLU A 51 19.31 -12.29 -2.21
N GLN A 52 19.20 -12.31 -3.54
CA GLN A 52 19.82 -11.29 -4.39
C GLN A 52 19.27 -9.90 -4.09
N LEU A 53 17.95 -9.76 -3.92
CA LEU A 53 17.36 -8.47 -3.57
C LEU A 53 17.78 -8.02 -2.17
N ALA A 54 17.81 -8.95 -1.20
CA ALA A 54 18.29 -8.64 0.15
C ALA A 54 19.74 -8.15 0.15
N ASN A 55 20.62 -8.82 -0.60
CA ASN A 55 22.02 -8.44 -0.73
C ASN A 55 22.19 -7.07 -1.38
N GLU A 56 21.44 -6.78 -2.45
CA GLU A 56 21.47 -5.46 -3.11
C GLU A 56 21.02 -4.33 -2.17
N LEU A 57 20.08 -4.63 -1.26
CA LEU A 57 19.54 -3.67 -0.30
C LEU A 57 20.32 -3.61 1.03
N GLY A 58 21.28 -4.52 1.25
CA GLY A 58 22.01 -4.64 2.51
C GLY A 58 21.11 -5.03 3.70
N VAL A 59 20.13 -5.91 3.48
CA VAL A 59 19.18 -6.35 4.51
C VAL A 59 19.10 -7.87 4.60
N GLU A 60 18.55 -8.37 5.70
CA GLU A 60 18.31 -9.80 5.88
C GLU A 60 17.30 -10.35 4.84
N ILE A 61 17.57 -11.53 4.30
CA ILE A 61 16.67 -12.25 3.36
C ILE A 61 15.27 -12.42 3.98
N SER A 62 15.22 -12.65 5.29
CA SER A 62 13.98 -12.79 6.06
C SER A 62 13.11 -11.53 6.01
N GLN A 63 13.71 -10.34 5.87
CA GLN A 63 12.97 -9.10 5.73
C GLN A 63 12.22 -9.06 4.39
N ILE A 64 12.87 -9.41 3.28
CA ILE A 64 12.23 -9.52 1.96
C ILE A 64 11.08 -10.52 2.01
N SER A 65 11.30 -11.70 2.60
CA SER A 65 10.26 -12.71 2.79
C SER A 65 9.07 -12.23 3.63
N ARG A 66 9.30 -11.42 4.67
CA ARG A 66 8.23 -10.85 5.50
C ARG A 66 7.45 -9.77 4.77
N ILE A 67 8.10 -8.96 3.94
CA ILE A 67 7.44 -7.96 3.09
C ILE A 67 6.55 -8.65 2.06
N GLU A 68 7.08 -9.63 1.33
CA GLU A 68 6.33 -10.32 0.26
C GLU A 68 5.12 -11.12 0.77
N ARG A 69 5.13 -11.53 2.04
CA ARG A 69 3.99 -12.19 2.71
C ARG A 69 3.05 -11.21 3.42
N GLY A 70 3.31 -9.90 3.33
CA GLY A 70 2.54 -8.88 4.04
C GLY A 70 2.55 -9.02 5.56
N ILE A 71 3.62 -9.57 6.14
CA ILE A 71 3.78 -9.76 7.60
C ILE A 71 4.21 -8.46 8.27
N ILE A 72 4.99 -7.63 7.57
CA ILE A 72 5.46 -6.34 8.06
C ILE A 72 5.06 -5.22 7.12
N ASN A 73 4.80 -4.05 7.71
CA ASN A 73 4.77 -2.80 6.98
C ASN A 73 6.22 -2.31 6.84
N THR A 74 6.63 -1.96 5.63
CA THR A 74 8.00 -1.50 5.35
C THR A 74 8.06 0.03 5.28
N SER A 75 9.23 0.59 5.55
CA SER A 75 9.42 2.04 5.49
C SER A 75 9.44 2.56 4.04
N VAL A 76 9.06 3.82 3.86
CA VAL A 76 9.16 4.51 2.56
C VAL A 76 10.59 4.50 2.01
N THR A 77 11.60 4.59 2.88
CA THR A 77 13.01 4.49 2.48
C THR A 77 13.35 3.12 1.89
N THR A 78 12.80 2.04 2.45
CA THR A 78 12.97 0.69 1.91
C THR A 78 12.24 0.53 0.58
N LEU A 79 11.03 1.09 0.44
CA LEU A 79 10.31 1.10 -0.84
C LEU A 79 11.11 1.77 -1.96
N TYR A 80 11.70 2.92 -1.65
CA TYR A 80 12.56 3.65 -2.59
C TYR A 80 13.82 2.84 -2.94
N ALA A 81 14.47 2.22 -1.95
CA ALA A 81 15.63 1.37 -2.21
C ALA A 81 15.29 0.17 -3.10
N ILE A 82 14.15 -0.49 -2.84
CA ILE A 82 13.61 -1.57 -3.68
C ILE A 82 13.42 -1.11 -5.13
N SER A 83 12.79 0.06 -5.35
CA SER A 83 12.56 0.54 -6.72
C SER A 83 13.86 0.82 -7.47
N LYS A 84 14.89 1.31 -6.77
CA LYS A 84 16.24 1.49 -7.35
C LYS A 84 16.92 0.16 -7.67
N ALA A 85 16.89 -0.81 -6.75
CA ALA A 85 17.44 -2.14 -6.97
C ALA A 85 16.80 -2.85 -8.17
N LEU A 86 15.46 -2.77 -8.28
CA LEU A 86 14.69 -3.39 -9.36
C LEU A 86 14.66 -2.56 -10.66
N LYS A 87 15.17 -1.33 -10.64
CA LYS A 87 15.14 -0.37 -11.77
C LYS A 87 13.72 -0.22 -12.33
N ILE A 88 12.81 0.20 -11.45
CA ILE A 88 11.39 0.48 -11.73
C ILE A 88 11.02 1.86 -11.18
N ASP A 89 9.89 2.41 -11.62
CA ASP A 89 9.27 3.53 -10.91
C ASP A 89 8.73 3.06 -9.55
N VAL A 90 8.78 3.92 -8.54
CA VAL A 90 8.24 3.58 -7.21
C VAL A 90 6.72 3.36 -7.25
N SER A 91 6.01 4.01 -8.19
CA SER A 91 4.57 3.83 -8.37
C SER A 91 4.21 2.41 -8.77
N GLU A 92 5.09 1.70 -9.49
CA GLU A 92 4.86 0.31 -9.90
C GLU A 92 4.66 -0.62 -8.71
N LEU A 93 5.24 -0.30 -7.53
CA LEU A 93 5.04 -1.06 -6.30
C LEU A 93 3.59 -1.04 -5.80
N PHE A 94 2.79 -0.08 -6.25
CA PHE A 94 1.38 0.12 -5.84
C PHE A 94 0.37 -0.21 -6.94
N VAL A 95 0.81 -0.81 -8.05
CA VAL A 95 -0.09 -1.28 -9.11
C VAL A 95 -0.54 -2.71 -8.78
N PHE A 96 -1.56 -2.82 -7.93
CA PHE A 96 -2.22 -4.07 -7.57
C PHE A 96 -3.69 -3.84 -7.26
N ASP A 97 -4.50 -4.88 -7.41
CA ASP A 97 -5.91 -4.82 -7.06
C ASP A 97 -6.02 -4.62 -5.54
N THR A 98 -6.54 -3.46 -5.14
CA THR A 98 -7.17 -3.29 -3.84
C THR A 98 -8.61 -3.78 -3.94
N PRO A 99 -9.13 -4.51 -2.94
CA PRO A 99 -10.55 -4.86 -2.91
C PRO A 99 -11.45 -3.60 -2.95
#